data_AF-A0A0P8X9V6-F1
#
_entry.id   AF-A0A0P8X9V6-F1
#
_cell.length_a   1.000
_cell.length_b   1.000
_cell.length_c   1.000
_cell.angle_alpha   90.00
_cell.angle_beta   90.00
_cell.angle_gamma   90.00
#
_symmetry.space_group_name_H-M   'P 1'
#
loop_
_entity.id
_entity.type
_entity.pdbx_description
1 polymer ?
#
loop_
_entity_poly.entity_id
_entity_poly.type
_entity_poly.pdbx_seq_one_letter_code
_entity_poly.pdbx_strand_id
1 'polypeptide(L)' 'MMGFGYFGIVGAIFMLLFWVAIIVAVVWFIKWIIEQSSSGTTKTSKNRALEILDEKYARGEIDDEEYERRKRKLLEG' A
#
# COMPACT_ATOMS: atom_id res chain seq x y z
N MET A 1 -37.48 33.91 24.54
CA MET A 1 -36.23 33.13 24.68
C MET A 1 -36.09 32.25 23.43
N MET A 2 -35.47 32.73 22.34
CA MET A 2 -35.30 31.98 21.08
C MET A 2 -33.97 32.34 20.39
N GLY A 3 -32.85 32.19 21.10
CA GLY A 3 -31.51 32.50 20.57
C GLY A 3 -30.53 31.33 20.54
N PHE A 4 -30.84 30.20 21.18
CA PHE A 4 -29.89 29.10 21.40
C PHE A 4 -30.01 27.93 20.41
N GLY A 5 -31.08 27.87 19.60
CA GLY A 5 -31.29 26.75 18.67
C GLY A 5 -30.32 26.74 17.49
N TYR A 6 -30.03 27.91 16.91
CA TYR A 6 -29.17 28.02 15.73
C TYR A 6 -27.70 27.77 16.06
N PHE A 7 -27.23 28.28 17.21
CA PHE A 7 -25.86 28.06 17.68
C PHE A 7 -25.59 26.59 18.06
N GLY A 8 -26.60 25.89 18.59
CA GLY A 8 -26.51 24.45 18.90
C GLY A 8 -26.38 23.59 17.64
N ILE A 9 -27.13 23.92 16.57
CA ILE A 9 -27.06 23.18 15.30
C ILE A 9 -25.70 23.40 14.62
N VAL A 10 -25.21 24.65 14.59
CA VAL A 10 -23.89 24.96 14.03
C VAL A 10 -22.78 24.23 14.81
N GLY A 11 -22.87 24.19 16.15
CA GLY A 11 -21.94 23.43 16.98
C GLY A 11 -21.96 21.92 16.70
N ALA A 12 -23.15 21.33 16.53
CA ALA A 12 -23.31 19.91 16.20
C ALA A 12 -22.70 19.56 14.83
N ILE A 13 -22.90 20.43 13.83
CA ILE A 13 -22.31 20.25 12.49
C ILE A 13 -20.79 20.37 12.53
N PHE A 14 -20.25 21.33 13.27
CA PHE A 14 -18.81 21.49 13.45
C PHE A 14 -18.17 20.26 14.11
N MET A 15 -18.82 19.71 15.14
CA MET A 15 -18.36 18.49 15.80
C MET A 15 -18.33 17.30 14.84
N LEU A 16 -19.36 17.15 13.99
CA LEU A 16 -19.42 16.08 12.99
C LEU A 16 -18.35 16.27 11.91
N LEU A 17 -18.17 17.50 11.42
CA LEU A 17 -17.10 17.84 10.48
C LEU A 17 -15.72 17.54 11.05
N PHE A 18 -15.49 17.84 12.32
CA PHE A 18 -14.23 17.53 13.00
C PHE A 18 -13.93 16.02 13.01
N TRP A 19 -14.93 15.19 13.33
CA TRP A 19 -14.80 13.74 13.26
C TRP A 19 -14.54 13.23 11.84
N VAL A 20 -15.25 13.77 10.84
CA VAL A 20 -15.02 13.43 9.43
C VAL A 20 -13.60 13.83 9.01
N ALA A 21 -13.12 15.01 9.41
CA ALA A 21 -11.78 15.46 9.12
C ALA A 21 -10.71 14.54 9.73
N ILE A 22 -10.91 14.06 10.96
CA ILE A 22 -10.04 13.06 11.59
C ILE A 22 -10.01 11.76 10.76
N ILE A 23 -11.17 11.25 10.36
CA ILE A 23 -11.26 10.02 9.55
C ILE A 23 -10.52 10.21 8.22
N VAL A 24 -10.75 11.34 7.53
CA VAL A 24 -10.07 11.66 6.27
C VAL A 24 -8.56 11.75 6.48
N ALA A 25 -8.10 12.40 7.55
CA ALA A 25 -6.67 12.50 7.86
C ALA A 25 -6.05 11.12 8.10
N VAL A 26 -6.72 10.25 8.86
CA VAL A 26 -6.27 8.88 9.13
C VAL A 26 -6.23 8.05 7.84
N VAL A 27 -7.28 8.10 7.03
CA VAL A 27 -7.34 7.37 5.75
C VAL A 27 -6.26 7.88 4.80
N TRP A 28 -6.04 9.19 4.72
CA TRP A 28 -5.02 9.79 3.89
C TRP A 28 -3.61 9.41 4.35
N PHE A 29 -3.36 9.42 5.67
CA PHE A 29 -2.09 9.00 6.25
C PHE A 29 -1.81 7.51 6.00
N ILE A 30 -2.82 6.65 6.19
CA ILE A 30 -2.70 5.21 5.89
C ILE A 30 -2.47 5.01 4.39
N LYS A 31 -3.21 5.69 3.51
CA LYS A 31 -2.96 5.64 2.06
C LYS A 31 -1.55 6.07 1.73
N TRP A 32 -1.04 7.16 2.31
CA TRP A 32 0.32 7.64 2.04
C TRP A 32 1.40 6.63 2.47
N ILE A 33 1.24 5.99 3.63
CA ILE A 33 2.14 4.92 4.09
C ILE A 33 2.06 3.71 3.16
N ILE A 34 0.83 3.30 2.80
CA ILE A 34 0.63 2.18 1.88
C ILE A 34 1.22 2.51 0.52
N GLU A 35 1.10 3.73 0.01
CA GLU A 35 1.59 4.16 -1.31
C GLU A 35 3.11 4.34 -1.33
N GLN A 36 3.71 4.72 -0.20
CA GLN A 36 5.16 4.57 0.03
C GLN A 36 5.60 3.11 0.05
N SER A 37 4.78 2.20 0.59
CA SER A 37 5.06 0.76 0.53
C SER A 37 4.72 0.14 -0.84
N SER A 38 3.79 0.74 -1.60
CA SER A 38 3.25 0.19 -2.84
C SER A 38 3.93 0.72 -4.10
N SER A 39 4.70 1.80 -3.98
CA SER A 39 5.85 2.04 -4.88
C SER A 39 6.88 0.90 -4.78
N GLY A 40 6.74 0.02 -3.79
CA GLY A 40 7.37 -1.29 -3.71
C GLY A 40 6.56 -2.47 -4.25
N THR A 41 5.25 -2.43 -4.50
CA THR A 41 4.46 -3.65 -4.82
C THR A 41 4.87 -4.31 -6.14
N THR A 42 5.28 -3.52 -7.14
CA THR A 42 5.87 -4.06 -8.39
C THR A 42 7.28 -4.60 -8.17
N LYS A 43 8.04 -4.06 -7.21
CA LYS A 43 9.37 -4.57 -6.82
C LYS A 43 9.28 -5.77 -5.88
N THR A 44 8.28 -5.86 -5.02
CA THR A 44 8.08 -6.94 -4.06
C THR A 44 7.61 -8.20 -4.76
N SER A 45 6.75 -8.10 -5.79
CA SER A 45 6.41 -9.25 -6.62
C SER A 45 7.60 -9.75 -7.45
N LYS A 46 8.41 -8.85 -8.02
CA LYS A 46 9.67 -9.21 -8.71
C LYS A 46 10.70 -9.83 -7.77
N ASN A 47 10.94 -9.23 -6.61
CA ASN A 47 11.87 -9.77 -5.61
C ASN A 47 11.41 -11.15 -5.13
N ARG A 48 10.11 -11.33 -4.86
CA ARG A 48 9.59 -12.63 -4.46
C ARG A 48 9.70 -13.68 -5.58
N ALA A 49 9.52 -13.29 -6.84
CA ALA A 49 9.71 -14.19 -7.97
C ALA A 49 11.19 -14.59 -8.18
N LEU A 50 12.12 -13.66 -7.98
CA LEU A 50 13.56 -13.92 -8.00
C LEU A 50 13.99 -14.80 -6.82
N GLU A 51 13.49 -14.54 -5.62
CA GLU A 51 13.79 -15.31 -4.41
C GLU A 51 13.32 -16.77 -4.52
N ILE A 52 12.13 -17.00 -5.09
CA ILE A 52 11.63 -18.35 -5.42
C ILE A 52 12.49 -19.03 -6.50
N LEU A 53 13.01 -18.26 -7.47
CA LEU A 53 13.87 -18.80 -8.52
C LEU A 53 15.25 -19.20 -7.96
N ASP A 54 15.85 -18.37 -7.11
CA ASP A 54 17.12 -18.65 -6.44
C ASP A 54 17.01 -19.87 -5.51
N GLU A 55 15.90 -20.02 -4.77
CA GLU A 55 15.71 -21.17 -3.89
C GLU A 55 15.64 -22.49 -4.67
N LYS A 56 14.96 -22.51 -5.82
CA LYS A 56 14.87 -23.70 -6.68
C LYS A 56 16.20 -24.06 -7.35
N TYR A 57 16.99 -23.05 -7.70
CA TYR A 57 18.34 -23.23 -8.21
C TYR A 57 19.27 -23.81 -7.14
N ALA A 58 19.22 -23.28 -5.91
CA ALA A 58 19.98 -23.83 -4.78
C ALA A 58 19.58 -25.26 -4.41
N ARG A 59 18.30 -25.63 -4.62
CA ARG A 59 17.80 -27.00 -4.49
C ARG A 59 18.22 -27.93 -5.64
N GLY A 60 18.78 -27.38 -6.73
CA GLY A 60 19.14 -28.14 -7.93
C GLY A 60 17.93 -28.60 -8.75
N GLU A 61 16.75 -27.99 -8.55
CA GLU A 61 15.53 -28.32 -9.30
C GLU A 61 15.52 -27.69 -10.71
N ILE A 62 16.40 -26.74 -10.97
CA ILE A 62 16.55 -26.03 -12.24
C ILE A 62 18.03 -25.91 -12.58
N ASP A 63 18.33 -26.05 -13.87
CA ASP A 63 19.66 -25.94 -14.44
C ASP A 63 20.10 -24.48 -14.62
N ASP A 64 21.41 -24.25 -14.73
CA ASP A 64 22.04 -22.94 -14.95
C ASP A 64 21.42 -22.20 -16.15
N GLU A 65 21.17 -22.90 -17.25
CA GLU A 65 20.62 -22.30 -18.47
C GLU A 65 19.17 -21.84 -18.29
N GLU A 66 18.39 -22.58 -17.51
CA GLU A 66 17.00 -22.27 -17.23
C GLU A 66 16.85 -21.16 -16.20
N TYR A 67 17.74 -21.13 -15.21
CA TYR A 67 17.86 -20.05 -14.24
C TYR A 67 18.14 -18.71 -14.94
N GLU A 68 19.18 -18.66 -15.78
CA GLU A 68 19.58 -17.46 -16.50
C GLU A 68 18.49 -16.94 -17.45
N ARG A 69 17.79 -17.85 -18.14
CA ARG A 69 16.70 -17.48 -19.05
C ARG A 69 15.50 -16.88 -18.30
N ARG A 70 15.16 -17.41 -17.12
CA ARG A 70 14.05 -16.90 -16.28
C ARG A 70 14.43 -15.60 -15.57
N LYS A 71 15.67 -15.50 -15.09
CA LYS A 71 16.22 -14.28 -14.47
C LYS A 71 16.23 -13.10 -15.44
N ARG A 72 16.69 -13.29 -16.68
CA ARG A 72 16.64 -12.26 -17.72
C ARG A 72 15.23 -11.77 -17.99
N LYS A 73 14.26 -12.67 -18.12
CA LYS A 73 12.84 -12.30 -18.32
C LYS A 73 12.24 -11.52 -17.15
N LEU A 74 12.64 -11.81 -15.92
CA LEU A 74 12.17 -11.09 -14.73
C LEU A 74 12.82 -9.71 -14.55
N LEU A 75 14.06 -9.55 -15.05
CA LEU A 75 14.82 -8.30 -15.03
C LEU A 75 14.47 -7.35 -16.19
N GLU A 76 14.10 -7.88 -17.36
CA GLU A 76 13.72 -7.09 -18.55
C GLU A 76 12.26 -6.60 -18.54
N GLY A 77 11.38 -7.19 -17.73
CA GLY A 77 10.00 -6.72 -17.54
C GLY A 77 9.87 -5.60 -16.53
#